data_AF-B9XL00-F1
#
_entry.id   AF-B9XL00-F1
#
_cell.length_a   1.000
_cell.length_b   1.000
_cell.length_c   1.000
_cell.angle_alpha   90.00
_cell.angle_beta   90.00
_cell.angle_gamma   90.00
#
_symmetry.space_group_name_H-M   'P 1'
#
loop_
_entity.id
_entity.type
_entity.pdbx_description
1 polymer ?
#
loop_
_entity_poly.entity_id
_entity_poly.type
_entity_poly.pdbx_seq_one_letter_code
_entity_poly.pdbx_strand_id
1 'polypeptide(L)'
;MPERKTKWKFVGDYPLVEYQCGDRAGDRIRLRREIIVRNHEGKPTGEVYRAGEIWTILGGSTEPPVVLWLRQADGRRHTWDEDDGFWEWFEKVEEGEP
;
A
#
# COMPACT_ATOMS: atom_id res chain seq x y z
N MET A 1 -1.67 -29.75 -22.60
CA MET A 1 -1.77 -28.91 -21.39
C MET A 1 -3.01 -28.04 -21.57
N PRO A 2 -4.02 -28.04 -20.68
CA PRO A 2 -5.19 -27.20 -20.89
C PRO A 2 -4.83 -25.73 -20.70
N GLU A 3 -5.15 -24.89 -21.70
CA GLU A 3 -5.05 -23.45 -21.63
C GLU A 3 -5.92 -22.93 -20.49
N ARG A 4 -5.30 -22.40 -19.42
CA ARG A 4 -6.02 -21.64 -18.40
C ARG A 4 -6.51 -20.35 -19.05
N LYS A 5 -7.78 -20.31 -19.45
CA LYS A 5 -8.47 -19.06 -19.81
C LYS A 5 -8.56 -18.21 -18.54
N THR A 6 -7.61 -17.31 -18.34
CA THR A 6 -7.68 -16.32 -17.26
C THR A 6 -8.91 -15.47 -17.51
N LYS A 7 -9.96 -15.65 -16.69
CA LYS A 7 -11.14 -14.79 -16.71
C LYS A 7 -10.73 -13.44 -16.14
N TRP A 8 -10.44 -12.48 -17.02
CA TRP A 8 -10.25 -11.09 -16.63
C TRP A 8 -11.61 -10.50 -16.21
N LYS A 9 -11.64 -9.83 -15.06
CA LYS A 9 -12.80 -9.09 -14.56
C LYS A 9 -12.41 -7.62 -14.43
N PHE A 10 -13.24 -6.73 -14.96
CA PHE A 10 -13.09 -5.31 -14.72
C PHE A 10 -13.56 -5.00 -13.29
N VAL A 11 -12.71 -4.33 -12.53
CA VAL A 11 -13.01 -3.83 -11.18
C VAL A 11 -12.96 -2.32 -11.25
N GLY A 12 -14.13 -1.70 -11.16
CA GLY A 12 -14.29 -0.24 -11.18
C GLY A 12 -14.76 0.35 -9.85
N ASP A 13 -14.97 -0.50 -8.84
CA ASP A 13 -15.46 -0.13 -7.52
C ASP A 13 -14.45 -0.58 -6.45
N TYR A 14 -14.24 0.27 -5.45
CA TYR A 14 -13.25 0.07 -4.38
C TYR A 14 -13.90 0.29 -3.00
N PRO A 15 -14.81 -0.62 -2.58
CA PRO A 15 -15.63 -0.41 -1.40
C PRO A 15 -14.92 -0.81 -0.09
N LEU A 16 -13.71 -1.36 -0.14
CA LEU A 16 -12.99 -1.78 1.06
C LEU A 16 -12.46 -0.55 1.80
N VAL A 17 -13.12 -0.21 2.90
CA VAL A 17 -12.77 0.95 3.74
C VAL A 17 -11.88 0.54 4.91
N GLU A 18 -11.96 -0.70 5.39
CA GLU A 18 -11.17 -1.21 6.51
C GLU A 18 -10.41 -2.46 6.06
N TYR A 19 -9.11 -2.50 6.34
CA TYR A 19 -8.19 -3.58 6.01
C TYR A 19 -7.95 -4.48 7.23
N GLN A 20 -7.51 -5.72 7.01
CA GLN A 20 -7.29 -6.70 8.09
C GLN A 20 -6.25 -6.23 9.13
N CYS A 21 -5.29 -5.40 8.75
CA CYS A 21 -4.31 -4.79 9.66
C CYS A 21 -4.91 -3.74 10.61
N GLY A 22 -6.23 -3.49 10.55
CA GLY A 22 -6.94 -2.52 11.40
C GLY A 22 -6.86 -1.07 10.87
N ASP A 23 -6.41 -0.89 9.64
CA ASP A 23 -6.33 0.39 8.97
C ASP A 23 -7.58 0.77 8.21
N ARG A 24 -7.79 2.07 8.04
CA ARG A 24 -8.92 2.61 7.30
C ARG A 24 -8.50 3.52 6.16
N ALA A 25 -9.29 3.50 5.09
CA ALA A 25 -9.16 4.46 4.01
C ALA A 25 -9.29 5.89 4.57
N GLY A 26 -8.31 6.73 4.24
CA GLY A 26 -8.17 8.08 4.77
C GLY A 26 -7.14 8.21 5.90
N ASP A 27 -6.77 7.11 6.58
CA ASP A 27 -5.76 7.13 7.63
C ASP A 27 -4.42 7.62 7.06
N ARG A 28 -3.71 8.44 7.86
CA ARG A 28 -2.35 8.88 7.56
C ARG A 28 -1.37 7.99 8.30
N ILE A 29 -0.36 7.53 7.59
CA ILE A 29 0.71 6.71 8.13
C ILE A 29 2.05 7.34 7.84
N ARG A 30 3.02 7.18 8.73
CA ARG A 30 4.38 7.67 8.58
C ARG A 30 5.31 6.49 8.36
N LEU A 31 6.22 6.62 7.40
CA LEU A 31 7.24 5.63 7.14
C LEU A 31 8.28 5.62 8.26
N ARG A 32 8.48 4.49 8.95
CA ARG A 32 9.43 4.38 10.07
C ARG A 32 10.89 4.30 9.63
N ARG A 33 11.13 3.77 8.42
CA ARG A 33 12.45 3.47 7.89
C ARG A 33 12.49 3.70 6.39
N GLU A 34 13.66 3.97 5.83
CA GLU A 34 13.76 4.18 4.40
C GLU A 34 13.43 2.91 3.59
N ILE A 35 12.78 3.09 2.44
CA ILE A 35 12.57 2.03 1.46
C ILE A 35 13.41 2.35 0.23
N ILE A 36 14.37 1.48 -0.06
CA ILE A 36 15.14 1.54 -1.31
C ILE A 36 14.34 0.81 -2.39
N VAL A 37 13.85 1.55 -3.38
CA VAL A 37 13.10 0.96 -4.48
C VAL A 37 14.05 0.15 -5.35
N ARG A 38 13.77 -1.15 -5.49
CA ARG A 38 14.56 -2.10 -6.27
C ARG A 38 13.82 -2.51 -7.53
N ASN A 39 14.58 -2.75 -8.60
CA ASN A 39 14.04 -3.30 -9.83
C ASN A 39 13.71 -4.81 -9.67
N HIS A 40 13.18 -5.43 -10.73
CA HIS A 40 12.83 -6.86 -10.73
C HIS A 40 14.04 -7.81 -10.55
N GLU A 41 15.28 -7.31 -10.70
CA GLU A 41 16.52 -8.05 -10.42
C GLU A 41 17.03 -7.82 -8.98
N GLY A 42 16.31 -7.05 -8.18
CA GLY A 42 16.72 -6.68 -6.81
C GLY A 42 17.76 -5.56 -6.74
N LYS A 43 18.12 -4.91 -7.86
CA LYS A 43 19.08 -3.80 -7.89
C LYS A 43 18.40 -2.48 -7.53
N PRO A 44 19.02 -1.59 -6.74
CA PRO A 44 18.48 -0.27 -6.45
C PRO A 44 18.22 0.52 -7.75
N THR A 45 17.06 1.16 -7.83
CA THR A 45 16.68 2.01 -8.97
C THR A 45 17.23 3.43 -8.86
N GLY A 46 17.72 3.81 -7.67
CA GLY A 46 18.07 5.18 -7.32
C GLY A 46 16.93 5.96 -6.65
N GLU A 47 15.70 5.44 -6.70
CA GLU A 47 14.57 5.99 -5.95
C GLU A 47 14.57 5.45 -4.51
N VAL A 48 14.41 6.35 -3.55
CA VAL A 48 14.39 6.05 -2.12
C VAL A 48 13.25 6.81 -1.47
N TYR A 49 12.35 6.07 -0.81
CA TYR A 49 11.35 6.66 0.06
C TYR A 49 11.94 6.86 1.44
N ARG A 50 11.84 8.06 1.97
CA ARG A 50 12.56 8.49 3.17
C ARG A 50 11.76 8.16 4.42
N ALA A 51 12.47 7.79 5.48
CA ALA A 51 11.86 7.72 6.81
C ALA A 51 11.24 9.08 7.17
N GLY A 52 10.07 9.06 7.81
CA GLY A 52 9.28 10.23 8.14
C GLY A 52 8.27 10.66 7.08
N GLU A 53 8.31 10.12 5.86
CA GLU A 53 7.32 10.44 4.84
C GLU A 53 5.90 10.00 5.26
N ILE A 54 4.93 10.90 5.06
CA ILE A 54 3.52 10.64 5.39
C ILE A 54 2.76 10.21 4.14
N TRP A 55 2.14 9.05 4.23
CA TRP A 55 1.34 8.44 3.17
C TRP A 55 -0.11 8.33 3.64
N THR A 56 -1.03 8.17 2.70
CA THR A 56 -2.47 8.01 2.97
C THR A 56 -2.93 6.62 2.53
N ILE A 57 -3.70 5.95 3.38
CA ILE A 57 -4.36 4.70 3.04
C ILE A 57 -5.55 5.00 2.14
N LEU A 58 -5.68 4.30 1.01
CA LEU A 58 -6.78 4.46 0.06
C LEU A 58 -7.79 3.32 0.24
N GLY A 59 -9.00 3.50 -0.29
CA GLY A 59 -9.96 2.41 -0.40
C GLY A 59 -9.48 1.32 -1.35
N GLY A 60 -9.73 0.06 -0.99
CA GLY A 60 -9.32 -1.12 -1.75
C GLY A 60 -10.48 -1.83 -2.43
N SER A 61 -10.14 -2.91 -3.15
CA SER A 61 -11.12 -3.82 -3.74
C SER A 61 -11.30 -5.05 -2.86
N THR A 62 -12.53 -5.56 -2.75
CA THR A 62 -12.81 -6.86 -2.11
C THR A 62 -12.49 -8.05 -3.01
N GLU A 63 -12.21 -7.80 -4.30
CA GLU A 63 -11.79 -8.82 -5.25
C GLU A 63 -10.30 -9.18 -5.06
N PRO A 64 -9.94 -10.47 -5.08
CA PRO A 64 -8.57 -10.91 -4.89
C PRO A 64 -7.64 -10.56 -6.07
N PRO A 65 -6.33 -10.34 -5.83
CA PRO A 65 -5.70 -10.29 -4.51
C PRO A 65 -6.10 -9.02 -3.75
N VAL A 66 -6.46 -9.18 -2.48
CA VAL A 66 -6.73 -8.04 -1.59
C VAL A 66 -5.38 -7.52 -1.12
N VAL A 67 -5.06 -6.28 -1.49
CA VAL A 67 -3.80 -5.59 -1.15
C VAL A 67 -4.11 -4.21 -0.60
N LEU A 68 -3.28 -3.74 0.32
CA LEU A 68 -3.35 -2.40 0.88
C LEU A 68 -2.98 -1.39 -0.21
N TRP A 69 -3.85 -0.40 -0.45
CA TRP A 69 -3.55 0.69 -1.38
C TRP A 69 -3.08 1.90 -0.60
N LEU A 70 -1.93 2.44 -0.98
CA LEU A 70 -1.30 3.58 -0.34
C LEU A 70 -1.11 4.70 -1.36
N ARG A 71 -1.10 5.94 -0.88
CA ARG A 71 -0.78 7.13 -1.68
C ARG A 71 0.31 7.94 -0.98
N GLN A 72 1.40 8.16 -1.70
CA GLN A 72 2.47 9.05 -1.27
C GLN A 72 2.04 10.52 -1.24
N ALA A 73 2.85 11.36 -0.60
CA ALA A 73 2.65 12.81 -0.57
C ALA A 73 2.65 13.45 -1.96
N ASP A 74 3.39 12.87 -2.92
CA ASP A 74 3.41 13.32 -4.32
C ASP A 74 2.21 12.85 -5.15
N GLY A 75 1.29 12.08 -4.54
CA GLY A 75 0.09 11.55 -5.18
C GLY A 75 0.27 10.20 -5.88
N ARG A 76 1.48 9.64 -5.95
CA ARG A 76 1.73 8.31 -6.52
C ARG A 76 1.08 7.23 -5.65
N ARG A 77 0.54 6.20 -6.31
CA ARG A 77 -0.12 5.08 -5.65
C ARG A 77 0.80 3.87 -5.60
N HIS A 78 0.76 3.17 -4.47
CA HIS A 78 1.51 1.95 -4.21
C HIS A 78 0.62 0.90 -3.58
N THR A 79 1.04 -0.35 -3.66
CA THR A 79 0.41 -1.47 -2.98
C THR A 79 1.32 -2.04 -1.91
N TRP A 80 0.74 -2.55 -0.84
CA TRP A 80 1.44 -3.29 0.20
C TRP A 80 0.68 -4.58 0.53
N ASP A 81 1.40 -5.59 1.01
CA ASP A 81 0.79 -6.85 1.45
C ASP A 81 0.02 -6.65 2.76
N GLU A 82 -1.16 -7.22 2.86
CA GLU A 82 -2.00 -7.10 4.07
C GLU A 82 -1.55 -8.11 5.15
N ASP A 83 -0.31 -7.99 5.60
CA ASP A 83 0.28 -8.85 6.64
C ASP A 83 0.66 -8.08 7.91
N ASP A 84 0.87 -8.82 9.01
CA ASP A 84 1.21 -8.27 10.32
C ASP A 84 2.50 -7.42 10.31
N GLY A 85 3.38 -7.61 9.32
CA GLY A 85 4.61 -6.85 9.15
C GLY A 85 4.40 -5.42 8.67
N PHE A 86 3.20 -5.03 8.22
CA PHE A 86 2.89 -3.66 7.81
C PHE A 86 3.29 -2.62 8.89
N TRP A 87 2.95 -2.89 10.14
CA TRP A 87 3.24 -2.00 11.27
C TRP A 87 4.71 -1.96 11.71
N GLU A 88 5.56 -2.84 11.16
CA GLU A 88 7.01 -2.71 11.33
C GLU A 88 7.59 -1.60 10.46
N TRP A 89 6.94 -1.29 9.32
CA TRP A 89 7.37 -0.29 8.34
C TRP A 89 6.67 1.04 8.52
N PHE A 90 5.46 1.03 9.03
CA PHE A 90 4.62 2.22 9.16
C PHE A 90 4.19 2.45 10.61
N GLU A 91 3.79 3.68 10.91
CA GLU A 91 3.07 4.03 12.12
C GLU A 91 1.89 4.95 11.80
N LYS A 92 0.81 4.84 12.58
CA LYS A 92 -0.32 5.76 12.44
C LYS A 92 0.10 7.17 12.88
N VAL A 93 -0.35 8.16 12.12
CA VAL A 93 -0.24 9.57 12.50
C VAL A 93 -1.57 9.98 13.13
N GLU A 94 -1.59 10.22 14.43
CA GLU A 94 -2.79 10.73 15.10
C GLU A 94 -3.13 12.15 14.60
N GLU A 95 -4.43 12.46 14.50
CA GLU A 95 -4.91 13.82 14.23
C GLU A 95 -4.60 14.71 15.45
N GLY A 96 -3.39 15.27 15.48
CA GLY A 96 -2.96 16.14 16.58
C GLY A 96 -1.49 16.53 16.59
N GLU A 97 -0.64 15.90 15.77
CA GLU A 97 0.77 16.25 15.71
C GLU A 97 1.00 17.40 14.70
N PRO A 98 1.51 18.57 15.15
CA PRO A 98 1.66 19.79 14.35
C PRO A 98 2.75 19.74 13.29
#